data_AF-A0A1Y4ECF1-F1
#
_entry.id   AF-A0A1Y4ECF1-F1
#
_cell.length_a   1.000
_cell.length_b   1.000
_cell.length_c   1.000
_cell.angle_alpha   90.00
_cell.angle_beta   90.00
_cell.angle_gamma   90.00
#
_symmetry.space_group_name_H-M   'P 1'
#
loop_
_entity.id
_entity.type
_entity.pdbx_description
1 polymer ?
#
loop_
_entity_poly.entity_id
_entity_poly.type
_entity_poly.pdbx_seq_one_letter_code
_entity_poly.pdbx_strand_id
1 'polypeptide(L)'
;MPPDSAAAALSRPVSIMSDAAWRQVPAAVGMNEAARLLQSYATDAGLTPLASEWWHFNDLASASGVDDSYTGRFTLAANVGVAP
;
A
#
# COMPACT_ATOMS: atom_id res chain seq x y z
N MET A 1 -13.90 18.70 9.86
CA MET A 1 -13.07 17.55 9.42
C MET A 1 -11.64 17.89 9.77
N PRO A 2 -10.92 17.10 10.59
CA PRO A 2 -9.49 17.31 10.71
C PRO A 2 -8.86 17.13 9.31
N PRO A 3 -7.83 17.91 8.95
CA PRO A 3 -7.11 17.68 7.72
C PRO A 3 -6.52 16.27 7.77
N ASP A 4 -6.51 15.58 6.63
CA ASP A 4 -6.12 14.18 6.46
C ASP A 4 -4.98 13.72 7.39
N SER A 5 -5.09 12.49 7.92
CA SER A 5 -4.09 11.89 8.82
C SER A 5 -2.68 11.95 8.21
N ALA A 6 -1.63 12.14 9.03
CA ALA A 6 -0.24 12.15 8.56
C ALA A 6 0.19 10.84 7.86
N ALA A 7 -0.58 9.77 8.04
CA ALA A 7 -0.38 8.49 7.36
C ALA A 7 -0.97 8.44 5.95
N ALA A 8 -1.97 9.27 5.61
CA ALA A 8 -2.70 9.16 4.35
C ALA A 8 -1.81 9.50 3.14
N ALA A 9 -1.94 8.71 2.08
CA ALA A 9 -1.31 8.98 0.78
C ALA A 9 -2.20 9.90 -0.07
N LEU A 10 -3.52 9.70 -0.02
CA LEU A 10 -4.50 10.34 -0.87
C LEU A 10 -5.53 11.13 -0.05
N SER A 11 -6.00 12.25 -0.60
CA SER A 11 -7.00 13.14 0.03
C SER A 11 -8.41 12.55 0.14
N ARG A 12 -8.66 11.40 -0.51
CA ARG A 12 -9.91 10.65 -0.40
C ARG A 12 -9.69 9.15 -0.65
N PRO A 13 -10.58 8.29 -0.14
CA PRO A 13 -10.51 6.85 -0.40
C PRO A 13 -10.60 6.51 -1.89
N VAL A 14 -9.87 5.48 -2.30
CA VAL A 14 -10.02 4.81 -3.61
C VAL A 14 -10.07 3.31 -3.39
N SER A 15 -10.66 2.57 -4.33
CA SER A 15 -10.65 1.11 -4.29
C SER A 15 -9.22 0.59 -4.41
N ILE A 16 -8.85 -0.33 -3.52
CA ILE A 16 -7.54 -1.01 -3.56
C ILE A 16 -7.38 -1.89 -4.81
N MET A 17 -8.49 -2.26 -5.45
CA MET A 17 -8.52 -3.10 -6.65
C MET A 17 -8.46 -2.30 -7.96
N SER A 18 -8.35 -0.97 -7.89
CA SER A 18 -8.25 -0.12 -9.08
C SER A 18 -6.81 0.29 -9.35
N ASP A 19 -6.35 0.03 -10.57
CA ASP A 19 -5.02 0.41 -11.07
C ASP A 19 -4.88 1.91 -11.40
N ALA A 20 -5.99 2.60 -11.64
CA ALA A 20 -6.01 3.97 -12.14
C ALA A 20 -6.74 4.98 -11.25
N ALA A 21 -7.65 4.57 -10.35
CA ALA A 21 -8.46 5.51 -9.57
C ALA A 21 -7.61 6.48 -8.74
N TRP A 22 -6.48 6.02 -8.19
CA TRP A 22 -5.56 6.85 -7.41
C TRP A 22 -5.01 8.05 -8.21
N ARG A 23 -4.89 7.94 -9.54
CA ARG A 23 -4.35 9.01 -10.40
C ARG A 23 -5.24 10.24 -10.46
N GLN A 24 -6.53 10.08 -10.15
CA GLN A 24 -7.53 11.17 -10.16
C GLN A 24 -7.68 11.84 -8.79
N VAL A 25 -6.92 11.38 -7.80
CA VAL A 25 -7.01 11.85 -6.43
C VAL A 25 -5.75 12.62 -6.05
N PRO A 26 -5.88 13.87 -5.59
CA PRO A 26 -4.74 14.62 -5.06
C PRO A 26 -4.11 13.89 -3.88
N ALA A 27 -2.80 14.01 -3.76
CA ALA A 27 -2.06 13.60 -2.57
C ALA A 27 -2.66 14.24 -1.31
N ALA A 28 -2.64 13.50 -0.19
CA ALA A 28 -3.04 14.02 1.11
C ALA A 28 -2.13 15.19 1.55
N VAL A 29 -2.65 16.08 2.39
CA VAL A 29 -1.89 17.25 2.89
C VAL A 29 -0.60 16.85 3.62
N GLY A 30 -0.61 15.69 4.30
CA GLY A 30 0.55 15.17 5.04
C GLY A 30 1.67 14.57 4.18
N MET A 31 1.49 14.43 2.87
CA MET A 31 2.49 13.87 1.96
C MET A 31 3.68 14.81 1.77
N ASN A 32 4.74 14.57 2.54
CA ASN A 32 6.01 15.27 2.41
C ASN A 32 6.77 14.85 1.12
N GLU A 33 7.90 15.50 0.86
CA GLU A 33 8.72 15.26 -0.34
C GLU A 33 9.20 13.80 -0.45
N ALA A 34 9.71 13.22 0.63
CA ALA A 34 10.20 11.85 0.64
C ALA A 34 9.09 10.83 0.32
N ALA A 35 7.90 11.02 0.89
CA ALA A 35 6.73 10.17 0.62
C ALA A 35 6.28 10.29 -0.85
N ARG A 36 6.31 11.49 -1.43
CA ARG A 36 5.99 11.71 -2.86
C ARG A 36 7.00 11.03 -3.78
N LEU A 37 8.30 11.13 -3.46
CA LEU A 37 9.35 10.45 -4.21
C LEU A 37 9.20 8.92 -4.15
N LEU A 38 8.91 8.38 -2.96
CA LEU A 38 8.62 6.95 -2.80
C LEU A 38 7.41 6.54 -3.64
N GLN A 39 6.33 7.31 -3.61
CA GLN A 39 5.15 7.03 -4.41
C GLN A 39 5.49 7.03 -5.91
N SER A 40 6.18 8.06 -6.42
CA SER A 40 6.60 8.11 -7.82
C SER A 40 7.43 6.89 -8.21
N TYR A 41 8.46 6.57 -7.42
CA TYR A 41 9.32 5.41 -7.65
C TYR A 41 8.51 4.10 -7.74
N ALA A 42 7.60 3.87 -6.79
CA ALA A 42 6.78 2.66 -6.77
C ALA A 42 5.76 2.63 -7.93
N THR A 43 5.16 3.76 -8.27
CA THR A 43 4.18 3.84 -9.37
C THR A 43 4.80 3.74 -10.74
N ASP A 44 6.04 4.23 -10.91
CA ASP A 44 6.82 4.05 -12.13
C ASP A 44 7.22 2.58 -12.33
N ALA A 45 7.37 1.83 -11.23
CA ALA A 45 7.57 0.38 -11.24
C ALA A 45 6.27 -0.43 -11.42
N GLY A 46 5.12 0.22 -11.58
CA GLY A 46 3.83 -0.44 -11.84
C GLY A 46 3.01 -0.79 -10.60
N LEU A 47 3.45 -0.41 -9.39
CA LEU A 47 2.67 -0.59 -8.16
C LEU A 47 1.61 0.50 -7.99
N THR A 48 0.60 0.24 -7.17
CA THR A 48 -0.49 1.20 -6.89
C THR A 48 -0.52 1.59 -5.41
N PRO A 49 -0.63 2.88 -5.05
CA PRO A 49 -0.62 3.30 -3.66
C PRO A 49 -1.95 2.98 -2.96
N LEU A 50 -1.89 2.65 -1.67
CA LEU A 50 -3.07 2.59 -0.80
C LEU A 50 -3.43 3.99 -0.29
N ALA A 51 -4.72 4.36 -0.34
CA ALA A 51 -5.16 5.70 0.03
C ALA A 51 -4.79 6.12 1.48
N SER A 52 -4.88 5.20 2.43
CA SER A 52 -4.74 5.45 3.86
C SER A 52 -3.31 5.46 4.39
N GLU A 53 -2.35 4.96 3.61
CA GLU A 53 -0.98 4.68 4.07
C GLU A 53 0.04 5.03 2.98
N TRP A 54 0.83 6.09 3.16
CA TRP A 54 1.82 6.55 2.16
C TRP A 54 2.97 5.56 1.91
N TRP A 55 3.15 4.56 2.78
CA TRP A 55 4.16 3.51 2.66
C TRP A 55 3.62 2.21 2.01
N HIS A 56 2.32 2.09 1.78
CA HIS A 56 1.70 0.86 1.32
C HIS A 56 1.42 0.91 -0.19
N PHE A 57 1.91 -0.12 -0.90
CA PHE A 57 1.72 -0.28 -2.34
C PHE A 57 1.22 -1.69 -2.67
N ASN A 58 0.30 -1.78 -3.62
CA ASN A 58 -0.25 -3.04 -4.11
C ASN A 58 0.41 -3.42 -5.44
N ASP A 59 0.70 -4.70 -5.60
CA ASP A 59 1.04 -5.30 -6.90
C ASP A 59 -0.19 -5.98 -7.50
N LEU A 60 -1.00 -5.20 -8.21
CA LEU A 60 -2.21 -5.71 -8.86
C LEU A 60 -1.90 -6.59 -10.07
N ALA A 61 -0.72 -6.47 -10.67
CA ALA A 61 -0.32 -7.35 -11.77
C ALA A 61 -0.14 -8.79 -11.27
N SER A 62 0.46 -8.94 -10.09
CA SER A 62 0.61 -10.25 -9.44
C SER A 62 -0.69 -10.78 -8.85
N ALA A 63 -1.68 -9.93 -8.53
CA ALA A 63 -2.90 -10.34 -7.84
C ALA A 63 -3.69 -11.47 -8.53
N SER A 64 -3.64 -11.57 -9.86
CA SER A 64 -4.29 -12.67 -10.60
C SER A 64 -3.58 -14.02 -10.48
N GLY A 65 -2.30 -14.02 -10.11
CA GLY A 65 -1.48 -15.22 -9.92
C GLY A 65 -1.38 -15.68 -8.46
N VAL A 66 -1.99 -14.94 -7.53
CA VAL A 66 -2.05 -15.31 -6.11
C VAL A 66 -3.42 -15.91 -5.83
N ASP A 67 -3.50 -17.24 -5.70
CA ASP A 67 -4.69 -17.95 -5.18
C ASP A 67 -5.02 -17.49 -3.74
N ASP A 68 -6.01 -18.12 -3.07
CA ASP A 68 -6.40 -17.94 -1.66
C ASP A 68 -5.27 -18.09 -0.60
N SER A 69 -4.00 -18.17 -1.02
CA SER A 69 -2.81 -18.18 -0.17
C SER A 69 -2.70 -16.98 0.78
N TYR A 70 -3.42 -15.89 0.52
CA TYR A 70 -3.54 -14.73 1.42
C TYR A 70 -4.53 -14.92 2.58
N THR A 71 -5.26 -16.03 2.65
CA THR A 71 -6.21 -16.32 3.75
C THR A 71 -5.54 -16.54 5.12
N GLY A 72 -4.21 -16.45 5.20
CA GLY A 72 -3.49 -16.45 6.47
C GLY A 72 -3.49 -17.80 7.19
N ARG A 73 -3.77 -18.90 6.48
CA ARG A 73 -3.73 -20.28 7.02
C ARG A 73 -2.30 -20.81 7.23
N PHE A 74 -1.37 -19.92 7.56
CA PHE A 74 -0.02 -20.32 7.92
C PHE A 74 -0.04 -20.87 9.34
N THR A 75 0.46 -22.09 9.51
CA THR A 75 0.66 -22.67 10.84
C THR A 75 2.15 -22.60 11.16
N LEU A 76 2.52 -22.08 12.32
CA LEU A 76 3.91 -22.14 12.78
C LEU A 76 4.24 -23.60 13.10
N ALA A 77 5.07 -24.22 12.25
CA ALA A 77 5.47 -25.62 12.42
C ALA A 77 6.46 -25.82 13.57
N ALA A 78 7.38 -24.88 13.76
CA ALA A 78 8.33 -24.88 14.87
C ALA A 78 8.86 -23.46 15.12
N ASN A 79 9.19 -23.14 16.37
CA ASN A 79 10.00 -21.98 16.73
C ASN A 79 11.48 -22.39 16.68
N VAL A 80 12.28 -21.77 15.82
CA VAL A 80 13.73 -22.03 15.69
C VAL A 80 14.60 -21.06 16.49
N GLY A 81 13.98 -20.14 17.23
CA GLY A 81 14.70 -19.27 18.16
C GLY A 81 15.16 -20.06 19.39
N VAL A 82 16.46 -20.25 19.53
CA VAL A 82 17.09 -20.74 20.76
C VAL A 82 17.69 -19.57 21.53
N ALA A 83 17.47 -19.54 22.85
CA ALA A 83 18.11 -18.57 23.73
C ALA A 83 19.64 -18.77 23.77
N PRO A 84 20.43 -17.69 23.90
CA PRO A 84 21.89 -17.78 23.98
C PRO A 84 22.38 -18.48 25.25
#